data_AF-A0A537NCU4-F1
#
_entry.id   AF-A0A537NCU4-F1
#
_cell.length_a   1.000
_cell.length_b   1.000
_cell.length_c   1.000
_cell.angle_alpha   90.00
_cell.angle_beta   90.00
_cell.angle_gamma   90.00
#
_symmetry.space_group_name_H-M   'P 1'
#
loop_
_entity.id
_entity.type
_entity.pdbx_description
1 polymer ?
#
loop_
_entity_poly.entity_id
_entity_poly.type
_entity_poly.pdbx_seq_one_letter_code
_entity_poly.pdbx_strand_id
1 'polypeptide(L)'
;MVFWTTLLILHGLLAVVLLGAVTHQTVAVWMPVRSAAGSFVGRYRAVPGHSYVMAIIVLYVTTFLLGAWIYTHYRYTSRLALEQLRFFKVVGAFEVKEHLAVFGLCMLPAYWCFWRQPLAADYAWARKQVTLLLAALIWANFLIGHIVNNGRGFGS
;
A
#
# COMPACT_ATOMS: atom_id res chain seq x y z
N MET A 1 22.41 0.76 -13.93
CA MET A 1 22.10 1.79 -12.91
C MET A 1 20.78 2.48 -13.24
N VAL A 2 20.69 3.26 -14.34
CA VAL A 2 19.50 4.07 -14.69
C VAL A 2 18.18 3.29 -14.66
N PHE A 3 18.11 2.11 -15.28
CA PHE A 3 16.90 1.29 -15.31
C PHE A 3 16.33 0.98 -13.91
N TRP A 4 17.16 0.48 -12.99
CA TRP A 4 16.73 0.12 -11.63
C TRP A 4 16.32 1.34 -10.81
N THR A 5 17.03 2.46 -10.98
CA THR A 5 16.69 3.73 -10.34
C THR A 5 15.34 4.25 -10.84
N THR A 6 15.10 4.26 -12.15
CA THR A 6 13.80 4.66 -12.72
C THR A 6 12.67 3.77 -12.19
N LEU A 7 12.89 2.46 -12.12
CA LEU A 7 11.89 1.52 -11.62
C LEU A 7 11.57 1.74 -10.14
N LEU A 8 12.60 1.98 -9.31
CA LEU A 8 12.45 2.32 -7.89
C LEU A 8 11.66 3.62 -7.70
N ILE A 9 11.97 4.66 -8.48
CA ILE A 9 11.24 5.94 -8.44
C ILE A 9 9.78 5.72 -8.83
N LEU A 10 9.51 5.02 -9.93
CA LEU A 10 8.16 4.73 -10.39
C LEU A 10 7.37 3.93 -9.34
N HIS A 11 7.97 2.87 -8.78
CA HIS A 11 7.36 2.08 -7.71
C HIS A 11 7.05 2.94 -6.48
N GLY A 12 8.00 3.78 -6.06
CA GLY A 12 7.82 4.69 -4.93
C GLY A 12 6.68 5.69 -5.14
N LEU A 13 6.58 6.30 -6.32
CA LEU A 13 5.50 7.21 -6.67
C LEU A 13 4.14 6.51 -6.65
N LEU A 14 4.04 5.32 -7.26
CA LEU A 14 2.81 4.52 -7.24
C LEU A 14 2.41 4.11 -5.82
N ALA A 15 3.40 3.77 -4.98
CA ALA A 15 3.16 3.45 -3.58
C ALA A 15 2.61 4.66 -2.80
N VAL A 16 3.11 5.88 -3.06
CA VAL A 16 2.56 7.11 -2.47
C VAL A 16 1.12 7.36 -2.92
N VAL A 17 0.82 7.18 -4.21
CA VAL A 17 -0.54 7.35 -4.74
C VAL A 17 -1.49 6.30 -4.13
N LEU A 18 -1.05 5.04 -4.02
CA LEU A 18 -1.79 3.97 -3.35
C LEU A 18 -2.06 4.30 -1.88
N LEU A 19 -1.05 4.79 -1.16
CA LEU A 19 -1.15 5.20 0.24
C LEU A 19 -2.19 6.31 0.41
N GLY A 20 -2.17 7.32 -0.46
CA GLY A 20 -3.16 8.39 -0.46
C GLY A 20 -4.58 7.89 -0.74
N ALA A 21 -4.74 7.07 -1.77
CA ALA A 21 -6.04 6.50 -2.17
C ALA A 21 -6.67 5.67 -1.05
N VAL A 22 -5.92 4.74 -0.44
CA VAL A 22 -6.45 3.89 0.63
C VAL A 22 -6.73 4.69 1.90
N THR A 23 -5.92 5.71 2.21
CA THR A 23 -6.14 6.58 3.37
C THR A 23 -7.40 7.41 3.21
N HIS A 24 -7.61 8.03 2.05
CA HIS A 24 -8.85 8.76 1.74
C HIS A 24 -10.08 7.87 1.87
N GLN A 25 -10.06 6.68 1.27
CA GLN A 25 -11.18 5.75 1.35
C GLN A 25 -11.45 5.32 2.79
N THR A 26 -10.39 5.01 3.56
CA THR A 26 -10.50 4.61 4.97
C THR A 26 -11.18 5.72 5.78
N VAL A 27 -10.71 6.96 5.66
CA VAL A 27 -11.30 8.09 6.38
C VAL A 27 -12.74 8.35 5.97
N ALA A 28 -13.05 8.31 4.67
CA ALA A 28 -14.42 8.51 4.19
C ALA A 28 -15.41 7.48 4.77
N VAL A 29 -14.95 6.24 4.92
CA VAL A 29 -15.78 5.12 5.35
C VAL A 29 -15.91 5.05 6.88
N TRP A 30 -14.87 5.47 7.61
CA TRP A 30 -14.87 5.47 9.08
C TRP A 30 -15.39 6.78 9.69
N MET A 31 -15.27 7.90 8.99
CA MET A 31 -15.71 9.22 9.44
C MET A 31 -16.67 9.87 8.43
N PRO A 32 -17.82 9.24 8.12
CA PRO A 32 -18.72 9.75 7.09
C PRO A 32 -19.29 11.13 7.45
N VAL A 33 -19.49 11.95 6.43
CA VAL A 33 -20.15 13.26 6.56
C VAL A 33 -21.65 13.07 6.77
N ARG A 34 -22.22 13.78 7.76
CA ARG A 34 -23.67 13.77 8.07
C ARG A 34 -24.39 15.08 7.72
N SER A 35 -23.66 16.12 7.30
CA SER A 35 -24.17 17.46 6.96
C SER A 35 -23.27 18.14 5.93
N ALA A 36 -23.72 19.19 5.25
CA ALA A 36 -22.94 19.86 4.21
C ALA A 36 -21.49 20.18 4.65
N ALA A 37 -20.51 19.75 3.86
CA ALA A 37 -19.10 19.81 4.18
C ALA A 37 -18.53 21.25 4.06
N GLY A 38 -18.71 22.06 5.10
CA GLY A 38 -18.18 23.44 5.15
C GLY A 38 -16.66 23.53 5.29
N SER A 39 -16.00 22.52 5.85
CA SER A 39 -14.55 22.52 6.12
C SER A 39 -13.74 21.66 5.16
N PHE A 40 -12.43 21.90 5.08
CA PHE A 40 -11.50 21.06 4.31
C PHE A 40 -11.58 19.58 4.72
N VAL A 41 -11.53 19.29 6.02
CA VAL A 41 -11.66 17.92 6.57
C VAL A 41 -13.03 17.33 6.22
N GLY A 42 -14.08 18.15 6.23
CA GLY A 42 -15.41 17.77 5.77
C GLY A 42 -15.39 17.29 4.32
N ARG A 43 -14.75 18.03 3.41
CA ARG A 43 -14.64 17.65 1.99
C ARG A 43 -13.77 16.41 1.79
N TYR A 44 -12.65 16.32 2.51
CA TYR A 44 -11.74 15.17 2.47
C TYR A 44 -12.45 13.84 2.76
N ARG A 45 -13.32 13.82 3.79
CA ARG A 45 -14.07 12.62 4.19
C ARG A 45 -15.42 12.44 3.46
N ALA A 46 -15.81 13.40 2.61
CA ALA A 46 -17.09 13.37 1.88
C ALA A 46 -17.07 12.49 0.62
N VAL A 47 -15.91 11.94 0.26
CA VAL A 47 -15.75 11.23 -1.01
C VAL A 47 -16.51 9.90 -1.02
N PRO A 48 -17.12 9.50 -2.15
CA PRO A 48 -17.81 8.22 -2.23
C PRO A 48 -16.80 7.07 -2.15
N GLY A 49 -16.77 6.34 -1.04
CA GLY A 49 -15.76 5.30 -0.81
C GLY A 49 -15.68 4.23 -1.92
N HIS A 50 -16.77 3.95 -2.63
CA HIS A 50 -16.79 2.97 -3.72
C HIS A 50 -16.00 3.42 -4.96
N SER A 51 -15.80 4.72 -5.19
CA SER A 51 -15.09 5.21 -6.38
C SER A 51 -13.59 4.89 -6.33
N TYR A 52 -13.05 4.66 -5.13
CA TYR A 52 -11.63 4.34 -4.92
C TYR A 52 -11.29 2.86 -5.14
N VAL A 53 -12.29 1.98 -5.22
CA VAL A 53 -12.08 0.52 -5.14
C VAL A 53 -11.22 0.00 -6.29
N MET A 54 -11.59 0.35 -7.53
CA MET A 54 -10.82 -0.06 -8.72
C MET A 54 -9.43 0.59 -8.74
N ALA A 55 -9.35 1.88 -8.36
CA ALA A 55 -8.08 2.58 -8.29
C ALA A 55 -7.11 1.89 -7.31
N ILE A 56 -7.58 1.54 -6.11
CA ILE A 56 -6.78 0.84 -5.10
C ILE A 56 -6.35 -0.54 -5.60
N ILE A 57 -7.23 -1.33 -6.21
CA ILE A 57 -6.88 -2.64 -6.75
C ILE A 57 -5.79 -2.53 -7.82
N VAL A 58 -5.98 -1.65 -8.81
CA VAL A 58 -5.02 -1.46 -9.91
C VAL A 58 -3.68 -0.95 -9.39
N LEU A 59 -3.70 0.06 -8.50
CA LEU A 59 -2.50 0.59 -7.88
C LEU A 59 -1.78 -0.47 -7.04
N TYR A 60 -2.52 -1.27 -6.28
CA TYR A 60 -1.95 -2.35 -5.47
C TYR A 60 -1.25 -3.38 -6.36
N VAL A 61 -1.95 -3.93 -7.35
CA VAL A 61 -1.41 -4.95 -8.24
C VAL A 61 -0.19 -4.43 -9.00
N THR A 62 -0.27 -3.22 -9.54
CA THR A 62 0.85 -2.60 -10.27
C THR A 62 2.05 -2.39 -9.34
N THR A 63 1.83 -1.84 -8.15
CA THR A 63 2.89 -1.61 -7.16
C THR A 63 3.51 -2.93 -6.70
N PHE A 64 2.69 -3.96 -6.48
CA PHE A 64 3.13 -5.30 -6.10
C PHE A 64 4.01 -5.93 -7.19
N LEU A 65 3.59 -5.90 -8.45
CA LEU A 65 4.35 -6.47 -9.58
C LEU A 65 5.70 -5.77 -9.77
N LEU A 66 5.71 -4.43 -9.73
CA LEU A 66 6.96 -3.67 -9.79
C LEU A 66 7.86 -3.97 -8.58
N GLY A 67 7.28 -4.08 -7.39
CA GLY A 67 7.99 -4.44 -6.17
C GLY A 67 8.61 -5.84 -6.25
N ALA A 68 7.86 -6.82 -6.75
CA ALA A 68 8.35 -8.19 -6.98
C ALA A 68 9.50 -8.21 -7.98
N TRP A 69 9.42 -7.42 -9.05
CA TRP A 69 10.50 -7.28 -10.02
C TRP A 69 11.75 -6.67 -9.39
N ILE A 70 11.61 -5.55 -8.67
CA ILE A 70 12.71 -4.90 -7.93
C ILE A 70 13.32 -5.86 -6.90
N TYR A 71 12.49 -6.67 -6.25
CA TYR A 71 12.94 -7.62 -5.25
C TYR A 71 13.89 -8.67 -5.82
N THR A 72 13.69 -9.12 -7.07
CA THR A 72 14.64 -10.04 -7.71
C THR A 72 16.04 -9.45 -7.73
N HIS A 73 16.19 -8.16 -8.08
CA HIS A 73 17.48 -7.48 -8.05
C HIS A 73 18.05 -7.37 -6.64
N TYR A 74 17.21 -6.95 -5.67
CA TYR A 74 17.59 -6.89 -4.26
C TYR A 74 18.15 -8.24 -3.76
N ARG A 75 17.53 -9.36 -4.14
CA ARG A 75 17.90 -10.70 -3.66
C ARG A 75 19.30 -11.11 -4.09
N TYR A 76 19.71 -10.74 -5.31
CA TYR A 76 21.02 -11.09 -5.86
C TYR A 76 22.12 -10.11 -5.46
N THR A 77 21.82 -8.81 -5.38
CA THR A 77 22.86 -7.78 -5.17
C THR A 77 22.85 -7.26 -3.73
N SER A 78 21.75 -6.63 -3.33
CA SER A 78 21.68 -5.89 -2.06
C SER A 78 21.69 -6.81 -0.85
N ARG A 79 21.01 -7.95 -0.91
CA ARG A 79 20.90 -8.89 0.21
C ARG A 79 22.25 -9.50 0.57
N LEU A 80 23.05 -9.90 -0.42
CA LEU A 80 24.38 -10.44 -0.18
C LEU A 80 25.27 -9.41 0.55
N ALA A 81 25.27 -8.16 0.09
CA ALA A 81 26.02 -7.08 0.74
C ALA A 81 25.51 -6.80 2.17
N LEU A 82 24.18 -6.84 2.36
CA LEU A 82 23.54 -6.66 3.68
C LEU A 82 23.95 -7.74 4.68
N GLU A 83 23.98 -8.99 4.25
CA GLU A 83 24.36 -10.14 5.08
C GLU A 83 25.86 -10.12 5.42
N GLN A 84 26.72 -9.77 4.45
CA GLN A 84 28.16 -9.59 4.68
C GLN A 84 28.44 -8.47 5.69
N LEU A 85 27.67 -7.39 5.66
CA LEU A 85 27.73 -6.29 6.61
C LEU A 85 26.96 -6.56 7.91
N ARG A 86 26.44 -7.78 8.11
CA ARG A 86 25.71 -8.24 9.31
C ARG A 86 24.45 -7.43 9.67
N PHE A 87 23.81 -6.80 8.68
CA PHE A 87 22.57 -6.05 8.87
C PHE A 87 21.33 -6.95 8.83
N PHE A 88 21.29 -7.98 9.67
CA PHE A 88 20.24 -9.00 9.66
C PHE A 88 18.84 -8.45 9.97
N LYS A 89 18.74 -7.41 10.81
CA LYS A 89 17.46 -6.74 11.10
C LYS A 89 16.86 -6.11 9.83
N VAL A 90 17.70 -5.56 8.96
CA VAL A 90 17.28 -4.95 7.70
C VAL A 90 16.80 -6.03 6.73
N VAL A 91 17.55 -7.13 6.61
CA VAL A 91 17.12 -8.29 5.81
C VAL A 91 15.79 -8.83 6.31
N GLY A 92 15.64 -9.07 7.61
CA GLY A 92 14.38 -9.53 8.20
C GLY A 92 13.21 -8.57 7.96
N ALA A 93 13.44 -7.25 8.02
CA ALA A 93 12.41 -6.26 7.70
C ALA A 93 11.95 -6.35 6.24
N PHE A 94 12.87 -6.61 5.29
CA PHE A 94 12.49 -6.88 3.91
C PHE A 94 11.59 -8.12 3.81
N GLU A 95 11.99 -9.26 4.38
CA GLU A 95 11.19 -10.50 4.31
C GLU A 95 9.79 -10.32 4.93
N VAL A 96 9.69 -9.63 6.07
CA VAL A 96 8.39 -9.33 6.71
C VAL A 96 7.50 -8.51 5.78
N LYS A 97 8.04 -7.48 5.13
CA LYS A 97 7.25 -6.64 4.20
C LYS A 97 6.71 -7.46 3.04
N GLU A 98 7.45 -8.46 2.57
CA GLU A 98 6.98 -9.30 1.46
C GLU A 98 5.77 -10.12 1.87
N HIS A 99 5.78 -10.69 3.07
CA HIS A 99 4.60 -11.39 3.60
C HIS A 99 3.41 -10.45 3.76
N LEU A 100 3.62 -9.22 4.26
CA LEU A 100 2.55 -8.22 4.35
C LEU A 100 1.99 -7.84 2.97
N ALA A 101 2.83 -7.74 1.95
CA ALA A 101 2.42 -7.48 0.57
C ALA A 101 1.62 -8.66 -0.01
N VAL A 102 2.00 -9.90 0.28
CA VAL A 102 1.21 -11.06 -0.13
C VAL A 102 -0.14 -11.11 0.58
N PHE A 103 -0.20 -10.81 1.88
CA PHE A 103 -1.46 -10.77 2.61
C PHE A 103 -2.42 -9.74 2.04
N GLY A 104 -1.94 -8.52 1.73
CA GLY A 104 -2.80 -7.52 1.10
C GLY A 104 -3.25 -7.92 -0.30
N LEU A 105 -2.40 -8.60 -1.08
CA LEU A 105 -2.78 -9.16 -2.39
C LEU A 105 -3.90 -10.21 -2.26
N CYS A 106 -3.75 -11.14 -1.32
CA CYS A 106 -4.76 -12.18 -1.03
C CYS A 106 -6.09 -11.60 -0.54
N MET A 107 -6.08 -10.40 0.05
CA MET A 107 -7.29 -9.71 0.50
C MET A 107 -8.07 -9.01 -0.63
N LEU A 108 -7.45 -8.70 -1.76
CA LEU A 108 -8.09 -7.93 -2.83
C LEU A 108 -9.41 -8.54 -3.36
N PRO A 109 -9.55 -9.88 -3.53
CA PRO A 109 -10.81 -10.47 -3.95
C PRO A 109 -11.95 -10.23 -2.94
N ALA A 110 -11.67 -10.38 -1.64
CA ALA A 110 -12.64 -10.13 -0.58
C ALA A 110 -13.00 -8.63 -0.51
N TYR A 111 -11.99 -7.77 -0.59
CA TYR A 111 -12.17 -6.31 -0.67
C TYR A 111 -13.08 -5.92 -1.84
N TRP A 112 -12.81 -6.44 -3.04
CA TRP A 112 -13.64 -6.19 -4.22
C TRP A 112 -15.07 -6.71 -4.06
N CYS A 113 -15.24 -7.91 -3.52
CA CYS A 113 -16.55 -8.53 -3.30
C CYS A 113 -17.43 -7.66 -2.39
N PHE A 114 -16.91 -7.22 -1.24
CA PHE A 114 -17.68 -6.40 -0.30
C PHE A 114 -18.02 -5.01 -0.82
N TRP A 115 -17.25 -4.51 -1.78
CA TRP A 115 -17.43 -3.20 -2.42
C TRP A 115 -18.19 -3.24 -3.75
N ARG A 116 -18.61 -4.42 -4.22
CA ARG A 116 -19.39 -4.56 -5.46
C ARG A 116 -20.73 -3.85 -5.32
N GLN A 117 -21.10 -3.08 -6.35
CA GLN A 117 -22.38 -2.39 -6.42
C GLN A 117 -23.48 -3.34 -6.92
N PRO A 118 -24.72 -3.24 -6.43
CA PRO A 118 -25.19 -2.34 -5.37
C PRO A 118 -24.68 -2.75 -3.97
N LEU A 119 -24.37 -1.76 -3.11
CA LEU A 119 -23.83 -2.04 -1.78
C LEU A 119 -24.88 -2.65 -0.84
N ALA A 120 -24.69 -3.91 -0.48
CA ALA A 120 -25.50 -4.56 0.56
C ALA A 120 -25.24 -3.92 1.94
N ALA A 121 -26.30 -3.69 2.71
CA ALA A 121 -26.22 -3.12 4.06
C ALA A 121 -25.50 -4.07 5.04
N ASP A 122 -25.71 -5.38 4.90
CA ASP A 122 -25.12 -6.41 5.77
C ASP A 122 -23.59 -6.41 5.75
N TYR A 123 -22.98 -6.01 4.63
CA TYR A 123 -21.53 -5.91 4.49
C TYR A 123 -20.96 -4.55 4.87
N ALA A 124 -21.74 -3.64 5.45
CA ALA A 124 -21.25 -2.30 5.82
C ALA A 124 -20.08 -2.35 6.81
N TRP A 125 -20.14 -3.23 7.81
CA TRP A 125 -19.04 -3.44 8.74
C TRP A 125 -17.84 -4.14 8.10
N ALA A 126 -18.09 -5.19 7.31
CA ALA A 126 -17.05 -5.91 6.58
C ALA A 126 -16.25 -4.97 5.67
N ARG A 127 -16.91 -4.07 4.93
CA ARG A 127 -16.28 -3.02 4.12
C ARG A 127 -15.35 -2.11 4.93
N LYS A 128 -15.79 -1.65 6.10
CA LYS A 128 -14.97 -0.82 7.01
C LYS A 128 -13.71 -1.55 7.44
N GLN A 129 -13.85 -2.80 7.86
CA GLN A 129 -12.75 -3.62 8.39
C GLN A 129 -11.74 -4.01 7.31
N VAL A 130 -12.21 -4.50 6.17
CA VAL A 130 -11.31 -4.90 5.07
C VAL A 130 -10.52 -3.70 4.53
N THR A 131 -11.16 -2.52 4.47
CA THR A 131 -10.50 -1.28 4.02
C THR A 131 -9.45 -0.82 5.04
N LEU A 132 -9.77 -0.88 6.33
CA LEU A 132 -8.82 -0.54 7.41
C LEU A 132 -7.61 -1.48 7.44
N LEU A 133 -7.84 -2.78 7.34
CA LEU A 133 -6.77 -3.78 7.33
C LEU A 133 -5.90 -3.62 6.08
N LEU A 134 -6.49 -3.40 4.91
CA LEU A 134 -5.73 -3.11 3.69
C LEU A 134 -4.89 -1.83 3.84
N ALA A 135 -5.45 -0.78 4.44
CA ALA A 135 -4.71 0.46 4.74
C ALA A 135 -3.53 0.19 5.67
N ALA A 136 -3.72 -0.58 6.74
CA ALA A 136 -2.66 -0.92 7.68
C ALA A 136 -1.52 -1.69 7.00
N LEU A 137 -1.85 -2.68 6.15
CA LEU A 137 -0.85 -3.44 5.39
C LEU A 137 -0.08 -2.57 4.39
N ILE A 138 -0.77 -1.67 3.67
CA ILE A 138 -0.14 -0.73 2.73
C ILE A 138 0.77 0.25 3.47
N TRP A 139 0.31 0.83 4.58
CA TRP A 139 1.11 1.73 5.41
C TRP A 139 2.35 1.04 5.99
N ALA A 140 2.20 -0.17 6.53
CA ALA A 140 3.32 -0.94 7.05
C ALA A 140 4.37 -1.22 5.96
N ASN A 141 3.93 -1.66 4.78
CA ASN A 141 4.83 -1.89 3.64
C ASN A 141 5.55 -0.63 3.18
N PHE A 142 4.82 0.49 3.09
CA PHE A 142 5.38 1.77 2.69
C PHE A 142 6.42 2.26 3.71
N LEU A 143 6.11 2.22 5.01
CA LEU A 143 7.02 2.65 6.07
C LEU A 143 8.27 1.78 6.15
N ILE A 144 8.11 0.45 6.13
CA ILE A 144 9.25 -0.46 6.13
C ILE A 144 10.11 -0.20 4.89
N GLY A 145 9.49 -0.11 3.71
CA GLY A 145 10.19 0.20 2.47
C GLY A 145 10.96 1.51 2.54
N HIS A 146 10.34 2.58 3.02
CA HIS A 146 10.93 3.91 3.07
C HIS A 146 12.05 4.02 4.12
N ILE A 147 11.82 3.54 5.35
CA ILE A 147 12.82 3.58 6.43
C ILE A 147 14.03 2.73 6.06
N VAL A 148 13.81 1.53 5.55
CA VAL A 148 14.89 0.62 5.19
C VAL A 148 15.69 1.12 3.98
N ASN A 149 15.03 1.74 3.01
CA ASN A 149 15.70 2.31 1.84
C ASN A 149 16.51 3.58 2.21
N ASN A 150 15.99 4.41 3.12
CA ASN A 150 16.66 5.63 3.57
C ASN A 150 17.80 5.37 4.57
N GLY A 151 17.71 4.31 5.37
CA GLY A 151 18.79 3.91 6.28
C GLY A 151 20.09 3.48 5.58
N ARG A 152 20.17 3.60 4.25
CA ARG A 152 21.23 2.99 3.46
C ARG A 152 21.94 3.85 2.43
N GLY A 153 21.40 4.94 1.90
CA GLY A 153 22.15 5.75 0.90
C GLY A 153 22.69 4.97 -0.32
N PHE A 154 22.30 3.72 -0.57
CA PHE A 154 22.81 2.86 -1.66
C PHE A 154 22.00 3.04 -2.96
N GLY A 155 21.51 4.26 -3.20
CA GLY A 155 20.86 4.68 -4.45
C GLY A 155 21.75 5.57 -5.33
N SER A 156 23.03 5.73 -4.96
CA SER A 156 24.09 6.43 -5.71
C SER A 156 25.40 5.67 -5.59
#